data_AF-A0A177SHG0-F1
#
_entry.id   AF-A0A177SHG0-F1
#
_cell.length_a   1.000
_cell.length_b   1.000
_cell.length_c   1.000
_cell.angle_alpha   90.00
_cell.angle_beta   90.00
_cell.angle_gamma   90.00
#
_symmetry.space_group_name_H-M   'P 1'
#
loop_
_entity.id
_entity.type
_entity.pdbx_description
1 polymer ?
#
loop_
_entity_poly.entity_id
_entity_poly.type
_entity_poly.pdbx_seq_one_letter_code
_entity_poly.pdbx_strand_id
1 'polypeptide(L)'
;MHRSLQALQFYTSHSKEDIARLHERVRSSLASTESLTDTMIRITGQPPLIPYDEDTVTVDEWNAFLAGKHHATLADFYGTLVARPILDEDGPLPDEAEEPLPTLSRSQREPEPKRRKKEKEIKHAGAKRPLPWGWIALLILCFLLGAGGTYVYSTYFVGSADTTPKATVEKPVTVEKTKEKKPTAPEETAAVDDVLYIKIRSSNIYREESMTTLLYEADFGDGYRIVKKNDGVTEIELSDDLTGYIKTSDTTKRLEGEPLADETLLTWANDNLDTSFVTGTLIDLIGKSSEELNSLYGPADRTFNDELHDYLFYGNHFFVLKDNKVIAIDWTETTITNEQLASLAPLQLETESTGLVTSNSYRLQRFAKDGTISRIRLAEQSF
;
A
#
# COMPACT_ATOMS: atom_id res chain seq x y z
N MET A 1 -2.32 10.50 -12.21
CA MET A 1 -2.44 10.47 -10.74
C MET A 1 -3.17 9.20 -10.35
N HIS A 2 -2.89 8.68 -9.17
CA HIS A 2 -3.14 7.29 -8.82
C HIS A 2 -4.33 7.17 -7.86
N ARG A 3 -5.05 6.04 -7.99
CA ARG A 3 -6.35 5.80 -7.34
C ARG A 3 -6.24 5.81 -5.82
N SER A 4 -5.24 5.10 -5.30
CA SER A 4 -4.80 5.05 -3.91
C SER A 4 -4.33 6.42 -3.40
N LEU A 5 -3.39 7.07 -4.10
CA LEU A 5 -2.84 8.37 -3.70
C LEU A 5 -3.93 9.45 -3.60
N GLN A 6 -4.90 9.48 -4.52
CA GLN A 6 -5.99 10.46 -4.50
C GLN A 6 -6.98 10.20 -3.36
N ALA A 7 -7.32 8.95 -3.07
CA ALA A 7 -8.08 8.57 -1.88
C ALA A 7 -7.34 8.97 -0.58
N LEU A 8 -6.05 8.64 -0.48
CA LEU A 8 -5.21 9.01 0.67
C LEU A 8 -5.08 10.53 0.84
N GLN A 9 -4.89 11.28 -0.26
CA GLN A 9 -4.87 12.74 -0.25
C GLN A 9 -6.19 13.32 0.25
N PHE A 10 -7.32 12.80 -0.25
CA PHE A 10 -8.65 13.25 0.18
C PHE A 10 -8.87 13.01 1.68
N TYR A 11 -8.51 11.82 2.19
CA TYR A 11 -8.60 11.50 3.62
C TYR A 11 -7.66 12.38 4.47
N THR A 12 -6.49 12.80 3.95
CA THR A 12 -5.56 13.71 4.65
C THR A 12 -5.83 15.20 4.43
N SER A 13 -6.91 15.59 3.72
CA SER A 13 -7.25 17.00 3.51
C SER A 13 -8.70 17.38 3.83
N HIS A 14 -9.52 16.43 4.27
CA HIS A 14 -10.94 16.65 4.60
C HIS A 14 -11.29 16.16 6.01
N SER A 15 -12.30 16.76 6.62
CA SER A 15 -12.78 16.36 7.95
C SER A 15 -13.46 14.99 7.93
N LYS A 16 -13.64 14.40 9.11
CA LYS A 16 -14.37 13.11 9.25
C LYS A 16 -15.82 13.26 8.81
N GLU A 17 -16.41 14.41 9.07
CA GLU A 17 -17.76 14.81 8.69
C GLU A 17 -17.90 14.91 7.17
N ASP A 18 -16.94 15.52 6.47
CA ASP A 18 -16.96 15.66 5.00
C ASP A 18 -16.78 14.30 4.30
N ILE A 19 -15.87 13.46 4.80
CA ILE A 19 -15.64 12.11 4.28
C ILE A 19 -16.90 11.24 4.48
N ALA A 20 -17.49 11.27 5.69
CA ALA A 20 -18.73 10.56 5.97
C ALA A 20 -19.90 11.05 5.09
N ARG A 21 -20.00 12.37 4.88
CA ARG A 21 -21.01 12.96 3.99
C ARG A 21 -20.83 12.53 2.54
N LEU A 22 -19.60 12.49 2.02
CA LEU A 22 -19.34 11.98 0.68
C LEU A 22 -19.78 10.52 0.53
N HIS A 23 -19.42 9.66 1.49
CA HIS A 23 -19.81 8.25 1.49
C HIS A 23 -21.32 8.07 1.54
N GLU A 24 -22.04 8.89 2.31
CA GLU A 24 -23.50 8.91 2.36
C GLU A 24 -24.13 9.41 1.04
N ARG A 25 -23.53 10.41 0.38
CA ARG A 25 -23.95 10.88 -0.96
C ARG A 25 -23.79 9.79 -2.03
N VAL A 26 -22.66 9.05 -2.02
CA VAL A 26 -22.46 7.88 -2.89
C VAL A 26 -23.52 6.82 -2.60
N ARG A 27 -23.70 6.44 -1.32
CA ARG A 27 -24.68 5.44 -0.88
C ARG A 27 -26.11 5.79 -1.31
N SER A 28 -26.53 7.04 -1.10
CA SER A 28 -27.84 7.57 -1.49
C SER A 28 -28.04 7.59 -3.01
N SER A 29 -26.98 7.93 -3.78
CA SER A 29 -27.03 7.90 -5.23
C SER A 29 -27.15 6.47 -5.79
N LEU A 30 -26.33 5.54 -5.32
CA LEU A 30 -26.36 4.12 -5.70
C LEU A 30 -27.71 3.48 -5.35
N ALA A 31 -28.30 3.81 -4.19
CA ALA A 31 -29.64 3.36 -3.82
C ALA A 31 -30.77 3.80 -4.78
N SER A 32 -30.50 4.76 -5.68
CA SER A 32 -31.48 5.30 -6.63
C SER A 32 -31.19 5.02 -8.10
N THR A 33 -29.93 4.70 -8.45
CA THR A 33 -29.47 4.52 -9.83
C THR A 33 -28.81 3.16 -10.08
N GLU A 34 -28.25 2.54 -9.04
CA GLU A 34 -27.32 1.41 -9.12
C GLU A 34 -26.13 1.63 -10.08
N SER A 35 -25.90 2.85 -10.58
CA SER A 35 -24.87 3.19 -11.58
C SER A 35 -23.76 4.08 -11.00
N LEU A 36 -22.50 3.67 -11.23
CA LEU A 36 -21.31 4.44 -10.91
C LEU A 36 -21.17 5.67 -11.81
N THR A 37 -21.52 5.57 -13.09
CA THR A 37 -21.52 6.70 -14.04
C THR A 37 -22.51 7.78 -13.62
N ASP A 38 -23.76 7.41 -13.35
CA ASP A 38 -24.78 8.39 -12.90
C ASP A 38 -24.43 8.99 -11.54
N THR A 39 -23.83 8.20 -10.65
CA THR A 39 -23.37 8.68 -9.34
C THR A 39 -22.20 9.65 -9.45
N MET A 40 -21.22 9.38 -10.34
CA MET A 40 -20.13 10.31 -10.66
C MET A 40 -20.65 11.64 -11.19
N ILE A 41 -21.63 11.60 -12.10
CA ILE A 41 -22.29 12.79 -12.66
C ILE A 41 -23.05 13.55 -11.56
N ARG A 42 -23.81 12.88 -10.71
CA ARG A 42 -24.59 13.52 -9.63
C ARG A 42 -23.70 14.21 -8.58
N ILE A 43 -22.51 13.65 -8.29
CA ILE A 43 -21.63 14.18 -7.24
C ILE A 43 -20.65 15.24 -7.79
N THR A 44 -20.18 15.12 -9.04
CA THR A 44 -19.14 16.01 -9.60
C THR A 44 -19.59 16.87 -10.78
N GLY A 45 -20.81 16.66 -11.29
CA GLY A 45 -21.33 17.29 -12.50
C GLY A 45 -20.68 16.79 -13.80
N GLN A 46 -19.76 15.81 -13.73
CA GLN A 46 -18.95 15.37 -14.86
C GLN A 46 -19.02 13.84 -15.04
N PRO A 47 -19.17 13.31 -16.26
CA PRO A 47 -19.06 11.87 -16.50
C PRO A 47 -17.61 11.37 -16.27
N PRO A 48 -17.40 10.07 -16.02
CA PRO A 48 -16.06 9.51 -16.01
C PRO A 48 -15.41 9.66 -17.40
N LEU A 49 -14.09 9.89 -17.44
CA LEU A 49 -13.36 10.06 -18.72
C LEU A 49 -13.18 8.74 -19.48
N ILE A 50 -13.22 7.62 -18.75
CA ILE A 50 -13.18 6.25 -19.25
C ILE A 50 -14.37 5.54 -18.60
N PRO A 51 -15.23 4.83 -19.37
CA PRO A 51 -16.32 4.05 -18.78
C PRO A 51 -15.79 3.00 -17.79
N TYR A 52 -16.56 2.69 -16.76
CA TYR A 52 -16.24 1.61 -15.83
C TYR A 52 -16.44 0.24 -16.50
N ASP A 53 -15.56 -0.72 -16.19
CA ASP A 53 -15.69 -2.11 -16.65
C ASP A 53 -16.98 -2.77 -16.12
N GLU A 54 -17.44 -2.33 -14.94
CA GLU A 54 -18.69 -2.72 -14.29
C GLU A 54 -19.39 -1.46 -13.77
N ASP A 55 -20.34 -0.92 -14.53
CA ASP A 55 -21.05 0.31 -14.14
C ASP A 55 -22.11 0.08 -13.05
N THR A 56 -22.66 -1.14 -12.96
CA THR A 56 -23.76 -1.48 -12.04
C THR A 56 -23.23 -2.04 -10.73
N VAL A 57 -23.43 -1.32 -9.61
CA VAL A 57 -22.97 -1.73 -8.28
C VAL A 57 -24.01 -1.44 -7.20
N THR A 58 -24.19 -2.37 -6.27
CA THR A 58 -25.16 -2.25 -5.17
C THR A 58 -24.61 -1.47 -3.96
N VAL A 59 -25.54 -0.98 -3.13
CA VAL A 59 -25.20 -0.37 -1.83
C VAL A 59 -24.46 -1.34 -0.89
N ASP A 60 -24.77 -2.64 -0.96
CA ASP A 60 -24.11 -3.64 -0.12
C ASP A 60 -22.65 -3.89 -0.55
N GLU A 61 -22.37 -3.85 -1.85
CA GLU A 61 -21.00 -3.91 -2.39
C GLU A 61 -20.20 -2.66 -2.04
N TRP A 62 -20.82 -1.47 -2.09
CA TRP A 62 -20.23 -0.23 -1.61
C TRP A 62 -19.88 -0.30 -0.11
N ASN A 63 -20.80 -0.76 0.73
CA ASN A 63 -20.55 -0.91 2.16
C ASN A 63 -19.46 -1.96 2.45
N ALA A 64 -19.41 -3.06 1.69
CA ALA A 64 -18.37 -4.07 1.82
C ALA A 64 -16.98 -3.53 1.40
N PHE A 65 -16.93 -2.71 0.36
CA PHE A 65 -15.71 -2.00 -0.07
C PHE A 65 -15.20 -1.05 1.02
N LEU A 66 -16.08 -0.24 1.62
CA LEU A 66 -15.73 0.62 2.76
C LEU A 66 -15.29 -0.17 4.02
N ALA A 67 -15.70 -1.44 4.12
CA ALA A 67 -15.24 -2.37 5.16
C ALA A 67 -13.95 -3.15 4.80
N GLY A 68 -13.22 -2.71 3.76
CA GLY A 68 -11.92 -3.27 3.37
C GLY A 68 -11.96 -4.43 2.36
N LYS A 69 -13.14 -4.80 1.84
CA LYS A 69 -13.23 -5.84 0.79
C LYS A 69 -12.78 -5.28 -0.55
N HIS A 70 -11.71 -5.84 -1.12
CA HIS A 70 -11.21 -5.43 -2.43
C HIS A 70 -12.30 -5.50 -3.53
N HIS A 71 -12.44 -4.40 -4.27
CA HIS A 71 -13.32 -4.26 -5.44
C HIS A 71 -12.72 -3.25 -6.42
N ALA A 72 -12.09 -3.74 -7.50
CA ALA A 72 -11.32 -2.91 -8.42
C ALA A 72 -12.13 -1.71 -8.97
N THR A 73 -13.32 -1.96 -9.51
CA THR A 73 -14.16 -0.91 -10.09
C THR A 73 -14.59 0.18 -9.10
N LEU A 74 -14.80 -0.18 -7.83
CA LEU A 74 -15.12 0.80 -6.77
C LEU A 74 -13.89 1.62 -6.34
N ALA A 75 -12.70 1.01 -6.31
CA ALA A 75 -11.46 1.76 -6.10
C ALA A 75 -11.19 2.76 -7.24
N ASP A 76 -11.47 2.37 -8.48
CA ASP A 76 -11.34 3.21 -9.69
C ASP A 76 -12.32 4.38 -9.67
N PHE A 77 -13.60 4.09 -9.39
CA PHE A 77 -14.65 5.07 -9.20
C PHE A 77 -14.28 6.04 -8.07
N TYR A 78 -13.91 5.54 -6.89
CA TYR A 78 -13.67 6.39 -5.72
C TYR A 78 -12.43 7.27 -5.88
N GLY A 79 -11.31 6.72 -6.37
CA GLY A 79 -10.11 7.50 -6.70
C GLY A 79 -10.39 8.60 -7.72
N THR A 80 -11.23 8.31 -8.73
CA THR A 80 -11.66 9.32 -9.73
C THR A 80 -12.61 10.36 -9.13
N LEU A 81 -13.44 9.98 -8.15
CA LEU A 81 -14.45 10.83 -7.52
C LEU A 81 -13.79 11.93 -6.68
N VAL A 82 -12.88 11.52 -5.80
CA VAL A 82 -12.17 12.43 -4.88
C VAL A 82 -11.10 13.29 -5.57
N ALA A 83 -10.72 12.94 -6.80
CA ALA A 83 -9.82 13.71 -7.64
C ALA A 83 -10.48 14.95 -8.29
N ARG A 84 -11.81 15.08 -8.17
CA ARG A 84 -12.61 16.09 -8.87
C ARG A 84 -13.25 17.06 -7.89
N PRO A 85 -13.56 18.30 -8.32
CA PRO A 85 -14.45 19.17 -7.55
C PRO A 85 -15.78 18.46 -7.30
N ILE A 86 -16.08 18.22 -6.03
CA ILE A 86 -17.38 17.72 -5.57
C ILE A 86 -18.33 18.92 -5.58
N LEU A 87 -19.53 18.74 -6.14
CA LEU A 87 -20.55 19.78 -6.14
C LEU A 87 -21.02 20.03 -4.70
N ASP A 88 -21.10 21.30 -4.31
CA ASP A 88 -21.78 21.72 -3.09
C ASP A 88 -23.23 21.24 -3.08
N GLU A 89 -23.76 20.90 -1.90
CA GLU A 89 -25.15 20.44 -1.76
C GLU A 89 -26.16 21.57 -2.02
N ASP A 90 -25.74 22.81 -1.77
CA ASP A 90 -26.49 24.04 -2.01
C ASP A 90 -25.73 24.96 -2.98
N GLY A 91 -25.92 24.75 -4.29
CA GLY A 91 -25.75 25.84 -5.26
C GLY A 91 -26.73 26.98 -4.93
N PRO A 92 -26.44 28.24 -5.31
CA PRO A 92 -27.24 29.38 -4.88
C PRO A 92 -28.72 29.17 -5.20
N LEU A 93 -29.58 29.45 -4.22
CA LEU A 93 -31.01 29.61 -4.46
C LEU A 93 -31.17 30.49 -5.70
N PRO A 94 -31.92 30.07 -6.74
CA PRO A 94 -32.25 30.99 -7.81
C PRO A 94 -32.93 32.20 -7.17
N ASP A 95 -32.43 33.40 -7.49
CA ASP A 95 -33.05 34.66 -7.07
C ASP A 95 -34.57 34.59 -7.29
N GLU A 96 -35.35 35.26 -6.43
CA GLU A 96 -36.81 35.33 -6.52
C GLU A 96 -37.27 35.96 -7.85
N ALA A 97 -37.25 35.16 -8.91
CA ALA A 97 -37.93 35.42 -10.15
C ALA A 97 -39.42 35.25 -9.87
N GLU A 98 -40.08 36.37 -9.58
CA GLU A 98 -41.52 36.49 -9.35
C GLU A 98 -42.30 35.55 -10.29
N GLU A 99 -43.05 34.59 -9.73
CA GLU A 99 -44.01 33.81 -10.52
C GLU A 99 -45.22 34.69 -10.88
N PRO A 100 -45.47 35.03 -12.17
CA PRO A 100 -46.80 35.47 -12.57
C PRO A 100 -47.74 34.27 -12.59
N LEU A 101 -48.73 34.31 -11.69
CA LEU A 101 -49.78 33.31 -11.48
C LEU A 101 -50.55 32.91 -12.78
N PRO A 102 -51.16 31.71 -12.81
CA PRO A 102 -51.48 31.00 -14.04
C PRO A 102 -52.77 31.48 -14.75
N THR A 103 -52.84 31.25 -16.06
CA THR A 103 -54.09 31.33 -16.83
C THR A 103 -54.55 29.95 -17.32
N LEU A 104 -55.82 29.64 -17.05
CA LEU A 104 -56.48 28.36 -17.29
C LEU A 104 -56.91 28.19 -18.75
N SER A 105 -56.75 27.00 -19.35
CA SER A 105 -57.66 26.50 -20.42
C SER A 105 -57.64 24.98 -20.66
N ARG A 106 -58.19 24.25 -19.69
CA ARG A 106 -59.28 23.24 -19.85
C ARG A 106 -59.50 22.57 -21.22
N SER A 107 -59.20 21.27 -21.32
CA SER A 107 -59.97 20.15 -21.96
C SER A 107 -59.03 18.94 -22.18
N GLN A 108 -59.43 17.65 -22.21
CA GLN A 108 -60.75 17.00 -22.27
C GLN A 108 -60.74 15.59 -21.57
N ARG A 109 -61.81 14.78 -21.73
CA ARG A 109 -62.31 13.71 -20.82
C ARG A 109 -62.67 12.41 -21.61
N GLU A 110 -62.55 11.14 -21.15
CA GLU A 110 -62.41 10.59 -19.78
C GLU A 110 -61.36 9.46 -19.50
N PRO A 111 -61.56 8.13 -19.72
CA PRO A 111 -61.23 7.19 -18.63
C PRO A 111 -60.30 5.99 -18.92
N GLU A 112 -59.73 5.44 -17.84
CA GLU A 112 -59.20 4.07 -17.71
C GLU A 112 -60.31 3.01 -17.94
N PRO A 113 -60.03 1.76 -18.40
CA PRO A 113 -59.60 0.75 -17.42
C PRO A 113 -58.72 -0.44 -17.89
N LYS A 114 -57.87 -0.86 -16.95
CA LYS A 114 -57.25 -2.18 -16.63
C LYS A 114 -57.52 -3.46 -17.47
N ARG A 115 -56.44 -4.26 -17.49
CA ARG A 115 -56.28 -5.74 -17.57
C ARG A 115 -56.35 -6.46 -18.93
N ARG A 116 -55.25 -7.17 -19.23
CA ARG A 116 -55.26 -8.58 -19.71
C ARG A 116 -54.04 -9.37 -19.21
N LYS A 117 -54.23 -10.68 -19.01
CA LYS A 117 -53.21 -11.72 -18.72
C LYS A 117 -53.02 -12.60 -19.98
N LYS A 118 -52.02 -13.50 -19.95
CA LYS A 118 -51.66 -14.57 -20.92
C LYS A 118 -50.75 -14.08 -22.08
N GLU A 119 -49.79 -14.86 -22.62
CA GLU A 119 -49.30 -16.20 -22.26
C GLU A 119 -47.83 -16.47 -22.69
N LYS A 120 -47.37 -17.71 -22.48
CA LYS A 120 -46.08 -18.37 -22.79
C LYS A 120 -45.63 -18.22 -24.28
N GLU A 121 -44.39 -18.51 -24.73
CA GLU A 121 -43.71 -19.81 -24.65
C GLU A 121 -42.20 -19.85 -25.10
N ILE A 122 -41.31 -20.39 -24.22
CA ILE A 122 -40.15 -21.35 -24.39
C ILE A 122 -39.31 -21.34 -25.72
N LYS A 123 -37.96 -21.25 -25.73
CA LYS A 123 -36.89 -22.33 -25.63
C LYS A 123 -35.50 -21.70 -25.90
N HIS A 124 -34.31 -22.22 -25.57
CA HIS A 124 -33.71 -23.15 -24.58
C HIS A 124 -32.26 -23.46 -25.05
N ALA A 125 -31.24 -23.28 -24.21
CA ALA A 125 -29.99 -24.09 -24.07
C ALA A 125 -29.14 -23.45 -22.95
N GLY A 126 -28.46 -24.13 -22.02
CA GLY A 126 -28.36 -25.55 -21.65
C GLY A 126 -27.98 -25.67 -20.15
N ALA A 127 -27.84 -26.89 -19.60
CA ALA A 127 -27.97 -27.10 -18.14
C ALA A 127 -26.67 -27.21 -17.29
N LYS A 128 -26.85 -26.86 -16.01
CA LYS A 128 -26.09 -27.08 -14.77
C LYS A 128 -24.96 -28.14 -14.73
N ARG A 129 -23.97 -27.90 -13.86
CA ARG A 129 -23.28 -28.95 -13.07
C ARG A 129 -23.23 -28.54 -11.57
N PRO A 130 -23.59 -29.43 -10.62
CA PRO A 130 -23.24 -29.26 -9.20
C PRO A 130 -21.82 -29.77 -8.93
N LEU A 131 -21.09 -29.16 -7.99
CA LEU A 131 -19.76 -29.64 -7.57
C LEU A 131 -19.87 -30.93 -6.74
N PRO A 132 -18.92 -31.88 -6.88
CA PRO A 132 -18.99 -33.19 -6.23
C PRO A 132 -18.47 -33.16 -4.79
N TRP A 133 -19.33 -33.57 -3.85
CA TRP A 133 -19.03 -33.71 -2.41
C TRP A 133 -17.86 -34.65 -2.06
N GLY A 134 -17.31 -35.42 -3.02
CA GLY A 134 -16.25 -36.40 -2.79
C GLY A 134 -14.86 -35.82 -2.50
N TRP A 135 -14.58 -34.56 -2.85
CA TRP A 135 -13.25 -33.96 -2.66
C TRP A 135 -13.01 -33.47 -1.22
N ILE A 136 -14.07 -33.07 -0.51
CA ILE A 136 -13.96 -32.59 0.88
C ILE A 136 -13.56 -33.74 1.83
N ALA A 137 -14.05 -34.95 1.58
CA ALA A 137 -13.66 -36.14 2.34
C ALA A 137 -12.19 -36.55 2.14
N LEU A 138 -11.60 -36.26 0.97
CA LEU A 138 -10.21 -36.56 0.67
C LEU A 138 -9.25 -35.62 1.44
N LEU A 139 -9.59 -34.32 1.53
CA LEU A 139 -8.78 -33.33 2.24
C LEU A 139 -8.68 -33.60 3.75
N ILE A 140 -9.78 -34.05 4.37
CA ILE A 140 -9.81 -34.42 5.80
C ILE A 140 -8.92 -35.65 6.07
N LEU A 141 -8.86 -36.61 5.14
CA LEU A 141 -7.99 -37.79 5.27
C LEU A 141 -6.50 -37.44 5.15
N CYS A 142 -6.14 -36.50 4.25
CA CYS A 142 -4.77 -36.02 4.12
C CYS A 142 -4.29 -35.28 5.38
N PHE A 143 -5.14 -34.49 6.03
CA PHE A 143 -4.78 -33.75 7.24
C PHE A 143 -4.47 -34.67 8.43
N LEU A 144 -5.15 -35.81 8.53
CA LEU A 144 -4.91 -36.81 9.58
C LEU A 144 -3.67 -37.71 9.33
N LEU A 145 -3.18 -37.77 8.08
CA LEU A 145 -1.94 -38.48 7.74
C LEU A 145 -0.68 -37.58 7.80
N GLY A 146 -0.84 -36.25 7.72
CA GLY A 146 0.27 -35.29 7.80
C GLY A 146 0.81 -35.06 9.23
N ALA A 147 0.04 -35.35 10.27
CA ALA A 147 0.40 -35.07 11.66
C ALA A 147 1.22 -36.19 12.36
N GLY A 148 1.72 -37.18 11.61
CA GLY A 148 2.35 -38.39 12.14
C GLY A 148 3.87 -38.55 11.91
N GLY A 149 4.56 -37.52 11.43
CA GLY A 149 5.96 -37.59 10.98
C GLY A 149 6.96 -36.84 11.85
N THR A 150 7.43 -37.48 12.94
CA THR A 150 8.76 -37.37 13.58
C THR A 150 9.65 -36.15 13.18
N TYR A 151 10.02 -35.21 14.04
CA TYR A 151 10.46 -35.31 15.45
C TYR A 151 11.71 -36.18 15.69
N VAL A 152 12.78 -36.03 14.88
CA VAL A 152 14.20 -36.19 15.29
C VAL A 152 15.10 -35.41 14.31
N TYR A 153 15.80 -34.33 14.74
CA TYR A 153 17.21 -34.00 14.41
C TYR A 153 17.65 -32.61 14.95
N SER A 154 18.09 -32.52 16.22
CA SER A 154 18.82 -31.32 16.72
C SER A 154 19.52 -31.54 18.08
N THR A 155 20.31 -32.61 18.23
CA THR A 155 21.16 -32.82 19.43
C THR A 155 22.59 -33.20 19.08
N TYR A 156 23.29 -32.30 18.39
CA TYR A 156 24.75 -32.35 18.23
C TYR A 156 25.38 -30.96 18.36
N PHE A 157 25.24 -30.32 19.53
CA PHE A 157 26.22 -29.38 20.09
C PHE A 157 25.97 -29.18 21.59
N VAL A 158 26.50 -30.10 22.41
CA VAL A 158 26.83 -29.81 23.81
C VAL A 158 28.25 -30.32 24.02
N GLY A 159 29.20 -29.40 24.12
CA GLY A 159 30.57 -29.72 24.48
C GLY A 159 30.76 -29.73 25.99
N SER A 160 31.60 -30.63 26.49
CA SER A 160 32.46 -30.46 27.68
C SER A 160 33.37 -31.67 27.86
N ALA A 161 34.50 -31.46 28.53
CA ALA A 161 35.56 -32.40 28.94
C ALA A 161 36.69 -32.67 27.93
N ASP A 162 37.97 -32.77 28.34
CA ASP A 162 38.64 -32.11 29.48
C ASP A 162 40.18 -32.17 29.32
N THR A 163 40.89 -31.36 30.10
CA THR A 163 42.30 -31.49 30.56
C THR A 163 43.45 -32.05 29.67
N THR A 164 44.43 -31.16 29.48
CA THR A 164 45.91 -31.36 29.63
C THR A 164 46.78 -31.94 28.49
N PRO A 165 48.03 -31.43 28.33
CA PRO A 165 48.90 -31.74 27.19
C PRO A 165 50.00 -32.76 27.49
N LYS A 166 50.55 -33.40 26.45
CA LYS A 166 51.91 -33.97 26.47
C LYS A 166 52.66 -33.64 25.19
N ALA A 167 53.83 -33.03 25.35
CA ALA A 167 54.80 -32.84 24.29
C ALA A 167 55.62 -34.13 24.07
N THR A 168 55.93 -34.43 22.81
CA THR A 168 57.12 -35.21 22.42
C THR A 168 57.67 -34.58 21.14
N VAL A 169 58.95 -34.24 21.17
CA VAL A 169 59.72 -33.72 20.04
C VAL A 169 60.46 -34.90 19.39
N GLU A 170 60.48 -35.01 18.06
CA GLU A 170 61.73 -35.19 17.31
C GLU A 170 61.58 -35.06 15.77
N LYS A 171 62.73 -34.79 15.14
CA LYS A 171 63.03 -34.49 13.71
C LYS A 171 62.72 -35.67 12.77
N PRO A 172 62.68 -35.54 11.40
CA PRO A 172 63.82 -35.00 10.63
C PRO A 172 63.62 -34.46 9.16
N VAL A 173 64.77 -34.12 8.54
CA VAL A 173 65.13 -33.96 7.10
C VAL A 173 64.40 -32.94 6.17
N THR A 174 65.10 -31.81 5.96
CA THR A 174 65.60 -31.25 4.68
C THR A 174 64.86 -31.47 3.32
N VAL A 175 64.19 -30.39 2.87
CA VAL A 175 64.16 -29.79 1.50
C VAL A 175 63.89 -30.66 0.24
N GLU A 176 62.78 -30.34 -0.44
CA GLU A 176 62.80 -30.05 -1.89
C GLU A 176 61.97 -28.79 -2.21
N LYS A 177 62.43 -27.98 -3.19
CA LYS A 177 61.70 -26.82 -3.71
C LYS A 177 60.60 -27.28 -4.66
N THR A 178 59.35 -26.88 -4.44
CA THR A 178 58.34 -26.84 -5.50
C THR A 178 57.45 -25.60 -5.37
N LYS A 179 57.15 -25.03 -6.54
CA LYS A 179 56.56 -23.72 -6.81
C LYS A 179 55.48 -23.26 -5.82
N GLU A 180 55.70 -22.06 -5.29
CA GLU A 180 54.75 -21.20 -4.61
C GLU A 180 53.45 -21.07 -5.44
N LYS A 181 52.37 -21.69 -4.96
CA LYS A 181 51.04 -21.56 -5.53
C LYS A 181 50.29 -20.56 -4.67
N LYS A 182 50.09 -19.35 -5.21
CA LYS A 182 49.33 -18.25 -4.59
C LYS A 182 48.06 -18.81 -3.94
N PRO A 183 47.83 -18.64 -2.62
CA PRO A 183 46.54 -18.95 -2.03
C PRO A 183 45.49 -18.14 -2.78
N THR A 184 44.50 -18.83 -3.37
CA THR A 184 43.30 -18.16 -3.81
C THR A 184 42.71 -17.52 -2.56
N ALA A 185 42.61 -16.18 -2.55
CA ALA A 185 41.83 -15.52 -1.52
C ALA A 185 40.41 -16.11 -1.55
N PRO A 186 39.74 -16.32 -0.41
CA PRO A 186 38.30 -16.48 -0.44
C PRO A 186 37.73 -15.26 -1.18
N GLU A 187 36.76 -15.50 -2.06
CA GLU A 187 36.16 -14.44 -2.86
C GLU A 187 35.70 -13.30 -1.95
N GLU A 188 36.14 -12.08 -2.26
CA GLU A 188 35.50 -10.88 -1.74
C GLU A 188 34.02 -11.00 -2.12
N THR A 189 33.15 -11.13 -1.12
CA THR A 189 31.70 -11.07 -1.30
C THR A 189 31.37 -9.75 -1.98
N ALA A 190 31.04 -9.81 -3.27
CA ALA A 190 30.75 -8.63 -4.07
C ALA A 190 29.59 -7.85 -3.46
N ALA A 191 29.74 -6.54 -3.35
CA ALA A 191 28.77 -5.68 -2.68
C ALA A 191 27.49 -5.52 -3.52
N VAL A 192 26.35 -5.78 -2.87
CA VAL A 192 25.03 -5.14 -3.03
C VAL A 192 24.77 -4.49 -4.41
N ASP A 193 24.37 -5.30 -5.39
CA ASP A 193 23.86 -4.82 -6.69
C ASP A 193 22.38 -5.25 -6.89
N ASP A 194 21.75 -5.85 -5.88
CA ASP A 194 20.43 -6.51 -6.03
C ASP A 194 19.23 -5.64 -5.64
N VAL A 195 19.44 -4.39 -5.24
CA VAL A 195 18.37 -3.45 -4.83
C VAL A 195 18.20 -2.33 -5.84
N LEU A 196 16.95 -1.93 -6.10
CA LEU A 196 16.61 -0.66 -6.72
C LEU A 196 15.80 0.23 -5.77
N TYR A 197 15.86 1.54 -6.00
CA TYR A 197 15.14 2.58 -5.27
C TYR A 197 14.30 3.41 -6.22
N ILE A 198 13.12 3.87 -5.78
CA ILE A 198 12.27 4.78 -6.56
C ILE A 198 12.90 6.18 -6.58
N LYS A 199 13.21 6.72 -7.76
CA LYS A 199 13.84 8.06 -7.90
C LYS A 199 12.92 9.18 -8.35
N ILE A 200 11.67 8.87 -8.66
CA ILE A 200 10.60 9.83 -8.92
C ILE A 200 9.63 9.87 -7.73
N ARG A 201 8.72 10.85 -7.67
CA ARG A 201 7.83 11.06 -6.52
C ARG A 201 7.07 9.79 -6.08
N SER A 202 6.52 9.05 -7.05
CA SER A 202 5.92 7.73 -6.87
C SER A 202 5.93 6.97 -8.21
N SER A 203 5.83 5.64 -8.20
CA SER A 203 5.83 4.83 -9.43
C SER A 203 4.90 3.60 -9.39
N ASN A 204 4.31 3.32 -10.55
CA ASN A 204 3.59 2.11 -10.93
C ASN A 204 4.37 0.80 -10.74
N ILE A 205 3.94 -0.03 -9.80
CA ILE A 205 4.19 -1.47 -9.77
C ILE A 205 2.94 -2.21 -10.26
N TYR A 206 3.12 -3.13 -11.20
CA TYR A 206 2.06 -3.83 -11.92
C TYR A 206 2.12 -5.34 -11.69
N ARG A 207 0.98 -6.04 -11.85
CA ARG A 207 0.91 -7.51 -11.68
C ARG A 207 1.61 -8.29 -12.79
N GLU A 208 1.72 -7.71 -13.99
CA GLU A 208 2.35 -8.35 -15.13
C GLU A 208 3.24 -7.40 -15.95
N GLU A 209 4.19 -7.99 -16.70
CA GLU A 209 5.20 -7.28 -17.50
C GLU A 209 4.62 -6.33 -18.55
N SER A 210 3.38 -6.55 -19.02
CA SER A 210 2.70 -5.63 -19.94
C SER A 210 2.28 -4.30 -19.31
N MET A 211 2.45 -4.13 -17.99
CA MET A 211 2.14 -2.92 -17.23
C MET A 211 0.67 -2.46 -17.41
N THR A 212 -0.24 -3.42 -17.46
CA THR A 212 -1.68 -3.20 -17.71
C THR A 212 -2.50 -3.19 -16.42
N THR A 213 -2.28 -4.15 -15.52
CA THR A 213 -2.97 -4.26 -14.24
C THR A 213 -2.12 -3.66 -13.13
N LEU A 214 -2.59 -2.54 -12.55
CA LEU A 214 -1.99 -1.94 -11.37
C LEU A 214 -2.00 -2.93 -10.19
N LEU A 215 -0.88 -3.05 -9.48
CA LEU A 215 -0.76 -3.80 -8.24
C LEU A 215 -0.62 -2.84 -7.05
N TYR A 216 0.37 -1.95 -7.11
CA TYR A 216 0.75 -1.09 -6.00
C TYR A 216 1.45 0.18 -6.52
N GLU A 217 1.47 1.24 -5.72
CA GLU A 217 2.20 2.48 -6.01
C GLU A 217 3.28 2.68 -4.95
N ALA A 218 4.55 2.55 -5.35
CA ALA A 218 5.68 2.79 -4.46
C ALA A 218 5.97 4.28 -4.32
N ASP A 219 6.35 4.71 -3.12
CA ASP A 219 6.75 6.07 -2.81
C ASP A 219 8.24 6.31 -3.16
N PHE A 220 8.60 7.56 -3.45
CA PHE A 220 9.99 8.00 -3.62
C PHE A 220 10.91 7.49 -2.51
N GLY A 221 12.04 6.89 -2.88
CA GLY A 221 13.04 6.37 -1.95
C GLY A 221 12.73 5.00 -1.34
N ASP A 222 11.57 4.38 -1.65
CA ASP A 222 11.33 2.98 -1.29
C ASP A 222 12.31 2.07 -2.06
N GLY A 223 12.87 1.09 -1.36
CA GLY A 223 13.83 0.12 -1.89
C GLY A 223 13.19 -1.25 -2.09
N TYR A 224 13.55 -1.94 -3.17
CA TYR A 224 13.06 -3.27 -3.51
C TYR A 224 14.18 -4.15 -4.07
N ARG A 225 14.20 -5.43 -3.67
CA ARG A 225 15.07 -6.43 -4.29
C ARG A 225 14.63 -6.72 -5.72
N ILE A 226 15.61 -6.91 -6.60
CA ILE A 226 15.44 -7.20 -8.02
C ILE A 226 15.36 -8.71 -8.20
N VAL A 227 14.22 -9.20 -8.67
CA VAL A 227 14.02 -10.60 -9.03
C VAL A 227 14.57 -10.87 -10.44
N LYS A 228 14.26 -9.97 -11.38
CA LYS A 228 14.65 -10.12 -12.80
C LYS A 228 14.67 -8.76 -13.50
N LYS A 229 15.64 -8.55 -14.39
CA LYS A 229 15.74 -7.32 -15.19
C LYS A 229 15.56 -7.61 -16.67
N ASN A 230 14.58 -6.93 -17.27
CA ASN A 230 14.34 -6.92 -18.72
C ASN A 230 14.64 -5.51 -19.28
N ASP A 231 14.45 -5.30 -20.58
CA ASP A 231 14.59 -3.97 -21.18
C ASP A 231 13.36 -3.12 -20.84
N GLY A 232 13.59 -1.88 -20.38
CA GLY A 232 12.52 -0.96 -19.93
C GLY A 232 11.79 -1.32 -18.62
N VAL A 233 11.68 -2.61 -18.26
CA VAL A 233 10.92 -3.11 -17.10
C VAL A 233 11.79 -3.98 -16.19
N THR A 234 11.62 -3.86 -14.88
CA THR A 234 12.27 -4.70 -13.86
C THR A 234 11.22 -5.38 -13.00
N GLU A 235 11.37 -6.67 -12.74
CA GLU A 235 10.60 -7.44 -11.77
C GLU A 235 11.26 -7.36 -10.40
N ILE A 236 10.45 -7.07 -9.37
CA ILE A 236 10.89 -6.81 -7.99
C ILE A 236 10.09 -7.65 -6.99
N GLU A 237 10.71 -7.92 -5.83
CA GLU A 237 10.10 -8.60 -4.68
C GLU A 237 9.31 -7.59 -3.84
N LEU A 238 8.04 -7.90 -3.50
CA LEU A 238 7.18 -7.06 -2.66
C LEU A 238 6.90 -7.74 -1.29
N SER A 239 6.72 -9.06 -1.31
CA SER A 239 6.71 -9.99 -0.16
C SER A 239 7.33 -11.32 -0.56
N ASP A 240 7.54 -12.21 0.41
CA ASP A 240 8.03 -13.58 0.23
C ASP A 240 7.28 -14.39 -0.86
N ASP A 241 6.03 -14.02 -1.17
CA ASP A 241 5.12 -14.70 -2.11
C ASP A 241 4.58 -13.80 -3.24
N LEU A 242 4.96 -12.52 -3.30
CA LEU A 242 4.46 -11.56 -4.30
C LEU A 242 5.59 -10.78 -4.98
N THR A 243 5.65 -10.89 -6.31
CA THR A 243 6.48 -10.03 -7.16
C THR A 243 5.62 -9.01 -7.92
N GLY A 244 6.26 -7.95 -8.42
CA GLY A 244 5.63 -6.94 -9.25
C GLY A 244 6.59 -6.36 -10.30
N TYR A 245 6.03 -5.70 -11.31
CA TYR A 245 6.77 -5.16 -12.45
C TYR A 245 6.79 -3.64 -12.40
N ILE A 246 7.98 -3.04 -12.42
CA ILE A 246 8.19 -1.58 -12.36
C ILE A 246 8.96 -1.06 -13.58
N LYS A 247 8.68 0.18 -13.97
CA LYS A 247 9.43 0.89 -15.01
C LYS A 247 10.87 1.15 -14.56
N THR A 248 11.84 0.57 -15.26
CA THR A 248 13.27 0.76 -14.96
C THR A 248 13.68 2.24 -15.07
N SER A 249 13.00 3.03 -15.91
CA SER A 249 13.18 4.48 -16.04
C SER A 249 12.96 5.25 -14.73
N ASP A 250 12.11 4.74 -13.85
CA ASP A 250 11.60 5.42 -12.66
C ASP A 250 12.47 5.13 -11.42
N THR A 251 13.45 4.25 -11.58
CA THR A 251 14.29 3.69 -10.50
C THR A 251 15.76 4.08 -10.61
N THR A 252 16.52 3.91 -9.52
CA THR A 252 17.99 3.97 -9.47
C THR A 252 18.53 2.76 -8.69
N LYS A 253 19.75 2.32 -8.98
CA LYS A 253 20.49 1.40 -8.09
C LYS A 253 21.45 2.12 -7.16
N ARG A 254 21.59 3.44 -7.31
CA ARG A 254 22.58 4.26 -6.64
C ARG A 254 21.89 5.30 -5.78
N LEU A 255 22.23 5.26 -4.51
CA LEU A 255 22.11 6.39 -3.59
C LEU A 255 23.47 7.09 -3.53
N GLU A 256 23.47 8.41 -3.33
CA GLU A 256 24.69 9.19 -3.14
C GLU A 256 25.12 9.19 -1.67
N GLY A 257 26.43 9.23 -1.40
CA GLY A 257 26.95 9.20 -0.03
C GLY A 257 26.75 7.86 0.72
N GLU A 258 27.30 7.79 1.92
CA GLU A 258 27.21 6.62 2.80
C GLU A 258 26.01 6.74 3.76
N PRO A 259 25.36 5.62 4.16
CA PRO A 259 24.33 5.65 5.19
C PRO A 259 24.84 6.14 6.55
N LEU A 260 23.95 6.78 7.30
CA LEU A 260 24.22 7.26 8.65
C LEU A 260 24.18 6.15 9.72
N ALA A 261 24.67 6.48 10.91
CA ALA A 261 24.34 5.70 12.10
C ALA A 261 22.84 5.85 12.43
N ASP A 262 22.19 4.74 12.80
CA ASP A 262 20.74 4.72 13.12
C ASP A 262 20.39 5.72 14.23
N GLU A 263 21.22 5.81 15.27
CA GLU A 263 21.09 6.78 16.37
C GLU A 263 21.02 8.23 15.84
N THR A 264 21.86 8.61 14.87
CA THR A 264 21.88 9.98 14.33
C THR A 264 20.57 10.33 13.59
N LEU A 265 20.05 9.38 12.80
CA LEU A 265 18.79 9.56 12.07
C LEU A 265 17.59 9.59 13.04
N LEU A 266 17.56 8.69 14.03
CA LEU A 266 16.50 8.60 15.02
C LEU A 266 16.48 9.80 15.98
N THR A 267 17.65 10.31 16.41
CA THR A 267 17.74 11.55 17.19
C THR A 267 17.20 12.74 16.40
N TRP A 268 17.59 12.89 15.12
CA TRP A 268 17.06 13.97 14.29
C TRP A 268 15.53 13.88 14.16
N ALA A 269 14.99 12.68 13.93
CA ALA A 269 13.54 12.47 13.84
C ALA A 269 12.84 12.87 15.14
N ASN A 270 13.41 12.51 16.30
CA ASN A 270 12.85 12.88 17.60
C ASN A 270 12.94 14.38 17.91
N ASP A 271 13.99 15.07 17.45
CA ASP A 271 14.21 16.49 17.74
C ASP A 271 13.42 17.42 16.79
N ASN A 272 12.99 16.94 15.62
CA ASN A 272 12.37 17.76 14.57
C ASN A 272 10.92 17.37 14.23
N LEU A 273 10.43 16.23 14.69
CA LEU A 273 9.05 15.75 14.45
C LEU A 273 8.26 15.70 15.77
N ASP A 274 6.94 15.69 15.67
CA ASP A 274 6.07 15.53 16.83
C ASP A 274 6.12 14.07 17.31
N THR A 275 6.94 13.78 18.33
CA THR A 275 7.02 12.47 18.99
C THR A 275 6.26 12.42 20.31
N SER A 276 5.34 13.37 20.57
CA SER A 276 4.63 13.47 21.85
C SER A 276 3.75 12.25 22.20
N PHE A 277 3.37 11.45 21.20
CA PHE A 277 2.65 10.19 21.36
C PHE A 277 3.57 8.98 21.68
N VAL A 278 4.89 9.11 21.52
CA VAL A 278 5.82 7.97 21.64
C VAL A 278 6.02 7.59 23.10
N THR A 279 5.51 6.43 23.50
CA THR A 279 5.60 5.93 24.89
C THR A 279 6.87 5.10 25.12
N GLY A 280 8.02 5.69 24.80
CA GLY A 280 9.32 5.00 24.74
C GLY A 280 10.26 5.69 23.75
N THR A 281 10.89 4.91 22.88
CA THR A 281 11.63 5.41 21.71
C THR A 281 10.84 5.19 20.42
N LEU A 282 11.16 5.93 19.36
CA LEU A 282 10.54 5.75 18.04
C LEU A 282 10.66 4.31 17.53
N ILE A 283 11.78 3.65 17.83
CA ILE A 283 12.04 2.28 17.36
C ILE A 283 11.21 1.23 18.10
N ASP A 284 10.75 1.51 19.33
CA ASP A 284 9.85 0.59 20.05
C ASP A 284 8.50 0.41 19.34
N LEU A 285 8.11 1.33 18.46
CA LEU A 285 6.86 1.30 17.70
C LEU A 285 6.94 0.48 16.41
N ILE A 286 8.13 0.35 15.83
CA ILE A 286 8.38 -0.50 14.66
C ILE A 286 8.23 -1.96 15.07
N GLY A 287 7.72 -2.79 14.17
CA GLY A 287 7.41 -4.19 14.42
C GLY A 287 6.17 -4.45 15.28
N LYS A 288 5.56 -3.43 15.91
CA LYS A 288 4.31 -3.58 16.67
C LYS A 288 3.14 -3.97 15.78
N SER A 289 2.23 -4.74 16.34
CA SER A 289 0.95 -5.07 15.72
C SER A 289 -0.12 -4.00 15.91
N SER A 290 -1.18 -4.07 15.09
CA SER A 290 -2.38 -3.23 15.23
C SER A 290 -3.03 -3.36 16.63
N GLU A 291 -2.99 -4.56 17.23
CA GLU A 291 -3.50 -4.82 18.59
C GLU A 291 -2.66 -4.13 19.68
N GLU A 292 -1.34 -4.12 19.54
CA GLU A 292 -0.45 -3.40 20.46
C GLU A 292 -0.60 -1.88 20.32
N LEU A 293 -0.70 -1.35 19.10
CA LEU A 293 -0.98 0.07 18.88
C LEU A 293 -2.32 0.49 19.48
N ASN A 294 -3.38 -0.31 19.28
CA ASN A 294 -4.69 -0.08 19.88
C ASN A 294 -4.65 -0.15 21.42
N SER A 295 -3.79 -1.00 21.99
CA SER A 295 -3.57 -1.08 23.44
C SER A 295 -2.83 0.13 24.01
N LEU A 296 -2.00 0.82 23.22
CA LEU A 296 -1.22 2.00 23.62
C LEU A 296 -1.99 3.31 23.41
N TYR A 297 -2.70 3.41 22.28
CA TYR A 297 -3.28 4.66 21.77
C TYR A 297 -4.80 4.67 21.68
N GLY A 298 -5.44 3.53 21.90
CA GLY A 298 -6.84 3.32 21.53
C GLY A 298 -7.00 3.09 20.02
N PRO A 299 -8.23 2.96 19.51
CA PRO A 299 -8.47 2.69 18.11
C PRO A 299 -8.06 3.88 17.24
N ALA A 300 -7.46 3.59 16.09
CA ALA A 300 -7.15 4.59 15.07
C ALA A 300 -8.39 5.40 14.67
N ASP A 301 -8.20 6.70 14.43
CA ASP A 301 -9.29 7.62 14.01
C ASP A 301 -9.94 7.17 12.71
N ARG A 302 -9.12 6.59 11.83
CA ARG A 302 -9.41 6.08 10.48
C ARG A 302 -8.44 4.94 10.15
N THR A 303 -8.85 4.07 9.25
CA THR A 303 -8.01 3.02 8.66
C THR A 303 -8.14 3.02 7.14
N PHE A 304 -7.10 2.58 6.45
CA PHE A 304 -7.09 2.29 5.01
C PHE A 304 -6.24 1.04 4.76
N ASN A 305 -6.46 0.33 3.66
CA ASN A 305 -5.64 -0.82 3.28
C ASN A 305 -5.44 -0.86 1.76
N ASP A 306 -4.28 -1.34 1.31
CA ASP A 306 -4.00 -1.69 -0.09
C ASP A 306 -3.59 -3.17 -0.21
N GLU A 307 -2.93 -3.55 -1.31
CA GLU A 307 -2.50 -4.93 -1.58
C GLU A 307 -1.30 -5.38 -0.72
N LEU A 308 -0.54 -4.44 -0.14
CA LEU A 308 0.66 -4.71 0.66
C LEU A 308 0.53 -4.26 2.11
N HIS A 309 -0.24 -3.20 2.37
CA HIS A 309 -0.18 -2.48 3.64
C HIS A 309 -1.54 -2.14 4.25
N ASP A 310 -1.60 -2.22 5.58
CA ASP A 310 -2.62 -1.57 6.39
C ASP A 310 -2.11 -0.21 6.91
N TYR A 311 -2.98 0.79 6.97
CA TYR A 311 -2.66 2.16 7.39
C TYR A 311 -3.55 2.57 8.55
N LEU A 312 -2.95 2.93 9.69
CA LEU A 312 -3.65 3.28 10.93
C LEU A 312 -3.40 4.75 11.28
N PHE A 313 -4.42 5.60 11.17
CA PHE A 313 -4.28 7.06 11.30
C PHE A 313 -4.63 7.55 12.71
N TYR A 314 -3.79 8.43 13.25
CA TYR A 314 -3.90 9.03 14.58
C TYR A 314 -3.60 10.54 14.45
N GLY A 315 -4.63 11.35 14.23
CA GLY A 315 -4.49 12.80 14.02
C GLY A 315 -3.53 13.19 12.89
N ASN A 316 -2.36 13.72 13.28
CA ASN A 316 -1.30 14.25 12.40
C ASN A 316 -0.25 13.21 11.95
N HIS A 317 -0.38 11.95 12.37
CA HIS A 317 0.50 10.86 11.97
C HIS A 317 -0.28 9.58 11.63
N PHE A 318 0.38 8.64 10.97
CA PHE A 318 -0.15 7.30 10.76
C PHE A 318 0.97 6.25 10.74
N PHE A 319 0.60 5.02 11.06
CA PHE A 319 1.47 3.85 10.95
C PHE A 319 1.17 3.11 9.65
N VAL A 320 2.21 2.68 8.94
CA VAL A 320 2.12 1.73 7.82
C VAL A 320 2.52 0.37 8.34
N LEU A 321 1.63 -0.61 8.21
CA LEU A 321 1.85 -1.98 8.65
C LEU A 321 1.95 -2.90 7.43
N LYS A 322 2.92 -3.81 7.46
CA LYS A 322 3.01 -4.98 6.56
C LYS A 322 2.92 -6.24 7.41
N ASP A 323 2.15 -7.24 6.98
CA ASP A 323 1.95 -8.49 7.73
C ASP A 323 1.52 -8.27 9.21
N ASN A 324 0.67 -7.25 9.44
CA ASN A 324 0.27 -6.76 10.76
C ASN A 324 1.46 -6.37 11.67
N LYS A 325 2.50 -5.76 11.11
CA LYS A 325 3.63 -5.16 11.83
C LYS A 325 3.97 -3.80 11.27
N VAL A 326 4.17 -2.80 12.13
CA VAL A 326 4.60 -1.45 11.71
C VAL A 326 5.96 -1.53 11.01
N ILE A 327 6.00 -1.09 9.74
CA ILE A 327 7.23 -0.91 8.97
C ILE A 327 7.58 0.56 8.75
N ALA A 328 6.61 1.48 8.95
CA ALA A 328 6.84 2.92 8.84
C ALA A 328 5.90 3.75 9.71
N ILE A 329 6.33 4.97 10.01
CA ILE A 329 5.59 6.04 10.67
C ILE A 329 5.65 7.27 9.77
N ASP A 330 4.49 7.83 9.41
CA ASP A 330 4.35 9.01 8.57
C ASP A 330 3.73 10.16 9.37
N TRP A 331 4.36 11.33 9.37
CA TRP A 331 3.80 12.59 9.87
C TRP A 331 3.29 13.42 8.68
N THR A 332 2.04 13.86 8.68
CA THR A 332 1.38 14.43 7.50
C THR A 332 1.44 15.95 7.37
N GLU A 333 1.74 16.66 8.46
CA GLU A 333 1.61 18.13 8.57
C GLU A 333 2.89 18.81 9.08
N THR A 334 4.05 18.41 8.55
CA THR A 334 5.34 19.02 8.94
C THR A 334 5.69 20.20 8.02
N THR A 335 6.56 21.10 8.48
CA THR A 335 7.11 22.21 7.67
C THR A 335 8.51 21.92 7.10
N ILE A 336 8.99 20.68 7.21
CA ILE A 336 10.37 20.29 6.88
C ILE A 336 10.65 20.46 5.36
N THR A 337 11.68 21.24 5.03
CA THR A 337 12.20 21.40 3.68
C THR A 337 13.30 20.39 3.35
N ASN A 338 13.67 20.26 2.06
CA ASN A 338 14.87 19.53 1.67
C ASN A 338 16.13 20.12 2.32
N GLU A 339 16.22 21.45 2.50
CA GLU A 339 17.35 22.12 3.17
C GLU A 339 17.44 21.76 4.67
N GLN A 340 16.29 21.69 5.36
CA GLN A 340 16.25 21.26 6.76
C GLN A 340 16.60 19.77 6.91
N LEU A 341 16.11 18.90 6.00
CA LEU A 341 16.52 17.50 5.98
C LEU A 341 18.03 17.37 5.66
N ALA A 342 18.56 18.18 4.74
CA ALA A 342 19.97 18.20 4.37
C ALA A 342 20.91 18.67 5.50
N SER A 343 20.37 19.28 6.56
CA SER A 343 21.15 19.62 7.77
C SER A 343 21.55 18.38 8.59
N LEU A 344 20.85 17.26 8.42
CA LEU A 344 21.22 15.95 8.97
C LEU A 344 22.44 15.38 8.23
N ALA A 345 22.34 15.31 6.90
CA ALA A 345 23.37 14.85 5.98
C ALA A 345 23.00 15.25 4.54
N PRO A 346 23.95 15.28 3.58
CA PRO A 346 23.63 15.42 2.17
C PRO A 346 22.55 14.42 1.73
N LEU A 347 21.55 14.90 0.97
CA LEU A 347 20.47 14.05 0.50
C LEU A 347 21.01 13.00 -0.48
N GLN A 348 20.74 11.74 -0.19
CA GLN A 348 21.27 10.59 -0.93
C GLN A 348 20.46 10.30 -2.19
N LEU A 349 19.25 10.85 -2.24
CA LEU A 349 18.40 10.95 -3.41
C LEU A 349 17.50 12.17 -3.19
N GLU A 350 17.27 12.98 -4.23
CA GLU A 350 16.35 14.11 -4.15
C GLU A 350 15.61 14.40 -5.46
N THR A 351 14.50 15.13 -5.33
CA THR A 351 13.85 15.87 -6.41
C THR A 351 13.46 17.25 -5.86
N GLU A 352 12.95 18.15 -6.71
CA GLU A 352 12.39 19.44 -6.27
C GLU A 352 11.34 19.32 -5.16
N SER A 353 10.68 18.16 -5.05
CA SER A 353 9.59 17.92 -4.09
C SER A 353 9.86 16.81 -3.06
N THR A 354 11.01 16.13 -3.13
CA THR A 354 11.32 14.99 -2.26
C THR A 354 12.80 14.92 -1.86
N GLY A 355 13.08 14.29 -0.71
CA GLY A 355 14.44 14.07 -0.22
C GLY A 355 14.55 12.78 0.57
N LEU A 356 15.70 12.12 0.50
CA LEU A 356 15.99 10.84 1.16
C LEU A 356 17.31 10.94 1.93
N VAL A 357 17.27 10.49 3.18
CA VAL A 357 18.45 10.14 3.98
C VAL A 357 18.25 8.73 4.53
N THR A 358 19.30 7.91 4.55
CA THR A 358 19.28 6.53 5.03
C THR A 358 20.29 6.33 6.16
N SER A 359 20.02 5.34 6.99
CA SER A 359 20.95 4.79 7.97
C SER A 359 21.20 3.30 7.65
N ASN A 360 21.71 2.50 8.58
CA ASN A 360 21.88 1.06 8.33
C ASN A 360 20.55 0.29 8.33
N SER A 361 19.59 0.75 9.15
CA SER A 361 18.33 0.04 9.40
C SER A 361 17.08 0.85 9.04
N TYR A 362 17.18 2.16 8.81
CA TYR A 362 16.02 3.05 8.56
C TYR A 362 16.25 3.99 7.38
N ARG A 363 15.16 4.50 6.81
CA ARG A 363 15.16 5.61 5.87
C ARG A 363 14.22 6.71 6.35
N LEU A 364 14.62 7.95 6.08
CA LEU A 364 13.85 9.15 6.32
C LEU A 364 13.53 9.80 4.97
N GLN A 365 12.27 9.74 4.58
CA GLN A 365 11.76 10.22 3.29
C GLN A 365 10.92 11.48 3.52
N ARG A 366 11.15 12.52 2.72
CA ARG A 366 10.38 13.76 2.73
C ARG A 366 9.59 13.95 1.44
N PHE A 367 8.34 14.37 1.54
CA PHE A 367 7.44 14.60 0.42
C PHE A 367 6.70 15.94 0.58
N ALA A 368 7.04 16.96 -0.22
CA ALA A 368 6.28 18.22 -0.25
C ALA A 368 4.82 17.97 -0.69
N LYS A 369 3.86 18.67 -0.08
CA LYS A 369 2.44 18.68 -0.50
C LYS A 369 2.12 19.90 -1.34
N ASP A 370 2.48 21.09 -0.85
CA ASP A 370 2.09 22.40 -1.38
C ASP A 370 3.17 23.48 -1.18
N GLY A 371 4.43 23.07 -1.09
CA GLY A 371 5.59 23.96 -0.92
C GLY A 371 5.85 24.38 0.53
N THR A 372 4.80 24.56 1.34
CA THR A 372 4.90 24.89 2.78
C THR A 372 4.74 23.68 3.70
N ILE A 373 3.89 22.71 3.33
CA ILE A 373 3.64 21.49 4.11
C ILE A 373 4.34 20.31 3.45
N SER A 374 4.84 19.38 4.26
CA SER A 374 5.41 18.12 3.80
C SER A 374 5.05 16.94 4.71
N ARG A 375 4.91 15.77 4.09
CA ARG A 375 4.90 14.48 4.79
C ARG A 375 6.34 14.05 5.05
N ILE A 376 6.63 13.59 6.26
CA ILE A 376 7.89 12.89 6.59
C ILE A 376 7.55 11.45 6.93
N ARG A 377 8.28 10.49 6.37
CA ARG A 377 8.19 9.06 6.70
C ARG A 377 9.51 8.59 7.29
N LEU A 378 9.43 7.96 8.46
CA LEU A 378 10.48 7.09 9.00
C LEU A 378 10.08 5.65 8.69
N ALA A 379 10.89 4.90 7.94
CA ALA A 379 10.59 3.51 7.56
C ALA A 379 11.80 2.59 7.77
N GLU A 380 11.54 1.30 8.02
CA GLU A 380 12.59 0.27 7.99
C GLU A 380 13.19 0.12 6.59
N GLN A 381 14.51 -0.03 6.52
CA GLN A 381 15.18 -0.60 5.36
C GLN A 381 15.12 -2.13 5.45
N SER A 382 13.95 -2.68 5.09
CA SER A 382 13.84 -4.08 4.74
C SER A 382 14.46 -4.29 3.36
N PHE A 383 15.50 -5.12 3.29
CA PHE A 383 15.97 -5.75 2.04
C PHE A 383 15.71 -7.24 2.13
#